data_AF-G0EDJ4-F1
#
_entry.id   AF-G0EDJ4-F1
#
_cell.length_a   1.000
_cell.length_b   1.000
_cell.length_c   1.000
_cell.angle_alpha   90.00
_cell.angle_beta   90.00
_cell.angle_gamma   90.00
#
_symmetry.space_group_name_H-M   'P 1'
#
loop_
_entity.id
_entity.type
_entity.pdbx_description
1 polymer ?
#
loop_
_entity_poly.entity_id
_entity_poly.type
_entity_poly.pdbx_seq_one_letter_code
_entity_poly.pdbx_strand_id
1 'polypeptide(L)'
;MSILIAAVAALIIKTAWSSMGLTLVVVEGASMEPLFHSGDLVLVQHVPPQDIHVGDIIVYQGCGGKLIIHRVYLICNNGGTYCYVTWGDNNPAPDTPNMICSTCLCTLDGIYQAAVPYEKVVGKVVEAGGFIYKVPYIGALASLLRS
;
A
#
# COMPACT_ATOMS: atom_id res chain seq x y z
N MET A 1 -10.35 37.28 15.80
CA MET A 1 -10.26 37.05 14.35
C MET A 1 -9.23 35.95 14.02
N SER A 2 -7.97 36.08 14.43
CA SER A 2 -6.87 35.19 14.02
C SER A 2 -7.02 33.72 14.48
N ILE A 3 -7.49 33.47 15.70
CA ILE A 3 -7.70 32.11 16.22
C ILE A 3 -8.83 31.39 15.44
N LEU A 4 -9.88 32.13 15.06
CA LEU A 4 -11.01 31.58 14.31
C LEU A 4 -10.61 31.19 12.89
N ILE A 5 -9.80 32.04 12.22
CA ILE A 5 -9.24 31.74 10.89
C ILE A 5 -8.34 30.50 10.95
N ALA A 6 -7.47 30.40 11.96
CA ALA A 6 -6.58 29.25 12.13
C ALA A 6 -7.36 27.95 12.39
N ALA A 7 -8.41 28.00 13.22
CA ALA A 7 -9.25 26.84 13.51
C ALA A 7 -10.04 26.37 12.26
N VAL A 8 -10.59 27.30 11.48
CA VAL A 8 -11.28 27.00 10.22
C VAL A 8 -10.30 26.42 9.19
N ALA A 9 -9.11 27.00 9.06
CA ALA A 9 -8.07 26.47 8.17
C ALA A 9 -7.65 25.04 8.56
N ALA A 10 -7.42 24.78 9.85
CA ALA A 10 -7.09 23.45 10.34
C ALA A 10 -8.20 22.42 10.09
N LEU A 11 -9.47 22.84 10.22
CA LEU A 11 -10.61 21.97 9.92
C LEU A 11 -10.69 21.65 8.43
N ILE A 12 -10.52 22.65 7.56
CA ILE A 12 -10.50 22.46 6.09
C ILE A 12 -9.35 21.53 5.68
N ILE A 13 -8.15 21.71 6.26
CA ILE A 13 -7.00 20.85 5.99
C ILE A 13 -7.30 19.41 6.44
N LYS A 14 -7.89 19.22 7.62
CA LYS A 14 -8.25 17.90 8.14
C LYS A 14 -9.30 17.22 7.25
N THR A 15 -10.35 17.92 6.85
CA THR A 15 -11.40 17.34 6.00
C THR A 15 -10.88 17.06 4.59
N ALA A 16 -10.09 17.96 4.02
CA ALA A 16 -9.44 17.74 2.73
C ALA A 16 -8.51 16.51 2.75
N TRP A 17 -7.66 16.40 3.78
CA TRP A 17 -6.77 15.25 3.96
C TRP A 17 -7.55 13.93 4.07
N SER A 18 -8.61 13.91 4.88
CA SER A 18 -9.47 12.74 5.03
C SER A 18 -10.20 12.37 3.74
N SER A 19 -10.62 13.36 2.95
CA SER A 19 -11.29 13.13 1.66
C SER A 19 -10.35 12.58 0.57
N MET A 20 -9.04 12.83 0.70
CA MET A 20 -8.03 12.33 -0.24
C MET A 20 -7.65 10.87 0.00
N GLY A 21 -8.06 10.26 1.12
CA GLY A 21 -7.74 8.87 1.45
C GLY A 21 -6.26 8.62 1.74
N LEU A 22 -5.54 9.64 2.22
CA LEU A 22 -4.09 9.59 2.44
C LEU A 22 -3.73 9.00 3.82
N THR A 23 -2.87 7.98 3.80
CA THR A 23 -2.34 7.29 4.99
C THR A 23 -0.82 7.22 4.93
N LEU A 24 -0.16 7.39 6.07
CA LEU A 24 1.29 7.17 6.20
C LEU A 24 1.56 5.76 6.70
N VAL A 25 2.46 5.04 6.02
CA VAL A 25 2.87 3.68 6.38
C VAL A 25 4.38 3.65 6.56
N VAL A 26 4.85 3.00 7.62
CA VAL A 26 6.27 2.71 7.82
C VAL A 26 6.57 1.35 7.21
N VAL A 27 7.58 1.30 6.35
CA VAL A 27 8.02 0.05 5.73
C VAL A 27 8.81 -0.77 6.76
N GLU A 28 8.50 -2.06 6.85
CA GLU A 28 9.20 -3.02 7.69
C GLU A 28 9.78 -4.16 6.85
N GLY A 29 10.99 -4.60 7.18
CA GLY A 29 11.67 -5.70 6.49
C GLY A 29 12.40 -5.29 5.21
N ALA A 30 12.73 -6.29 4.39
CA ALA A 30 13.61 -6.16 3.23
C ALA A 30 12.96 -6.61 1.91
N SER A 31 11.67 -6.97 1.91
CA SER A 31 11.00 -7.56 0.74
C SER A 31 10.86 -6.60 -0.44
N MET A 32 10.99 -5.29 -0.19
CA MET A 32 10.91 -4.24 -1.19
C MET A 32 12.26 -3.55 -1.46
N GLU A 33 13.38 -4.12 -1.00
CA GLU A 33 14.70 -3.59 -1.34
C GLU A 33 15.01 -3.78 -2.84
N PRO A 34 15.82 -2.91 -3.46
CA PRO A 34 16.46 -1.71 -2.87
C PRO A 34 15.54 -0.47 -2.85
N LEU A 35 14.30 -0.60 -3.34
CA LEU A 35 13.40 0.53 -3.53
C LEU A 35 12.90 1.10 -2.20
N PHE A 36 12.54 0.23 -1.25
CA PHE A 36 12.23 0.59 0.13
C PHE A 36 13.14 -0.16 1.11
N HIS A 37 13.57 0.55 2.14
CA HIS A 37 14.28 -0.03 3.27
C HIS A 37 13.40 0.04 4.52
N SER A 38 13.67 -0.85 5.47
CA SER A 38 13.02 -0.81 6.78
C SER A 38 13.19 0.57 7.44
N GLY A 39 12.09 1.16 7.90
CA GLY A 39 12.04 2.50 8.49
C GLY A 39 11.71 3.62 7.50
N ASP A 40 11.63 3.36 6.20
CA ASP A 40 11.12 4.31 5.21
C ASP A 40 9.65 4.65 5.53
N LEU A 41 9.31 5.94 5.48
CA LEU A 41 7.93 6.41 5.59
C LEU A 41 7.39 6.66 4.19
N VAL A 42 6.29 5.99 3.84
CA VAL A 42 5.63 6.11 2.53
C VAL A 42 4.23 6.67 2.66
N LEU A 43 3.84 7.48 1.67
CA LEU A 43 2.49 7.99 1.55
C LEU A 43 1.66 7.04 0.67
N VAL A 44 0.52 6.62 1.19
CA VAL A 44 -0.40 5.68 0.56
C VAL A 44 -1.75 6.36 0.36
N GLN A 45 -2.34 6.21 -0.80
CA GLN A 45 -3.65 6.76 -1.15
C GLN A 45 -4.64 5.63 -1.42
N HIS A 46 -5.80 5.68 -0.77
CA HIS A 46 -6.92 4.83 -1.16
C HIS A 46 -7.48 5.31 -2.50
N VAL A 47 -7.44 4.44 -3.52
CA VAL A 47 -7.82 4.75 -4.90
C VAL A 47 -8.78 3.67 -5.41
N PRO A 48 -9.71 4.00 -6.32
CA PRO A 48 -10.60 3.00 -6.92
C PRO A 48 -9.78 1.93 -7.67
N PRO A 49 -10.33 0.70 -7.85
CA PRO A 49 -9.56 -0.43 -8.40
C PRO A 49 -9.06 -0.18 -9.82
N GLN A 50 -9.74 0.68 -10.60
CA GLN A 50 -9.34 1.04 -11.95
C GLN A 50 -8.06 1.89 -12.01
N ASP A 51 -7.68 2.53 -10.89
CA ASP A 51 -6.48 3.36 -10.79
C ASP A 51 -5.24 2.57 -10.31
N ILE A 52 -5.42 1.27 -10.03
CA ILE A 52 -4.36 0.32 -9.70
C ILE A 52 -4.00 -0.46 -10.96
N HIS A 53 -2.72 -0.41 -11.34
CA HIS A 53 -2.17 -0.96 -12.56
C HIS A 53 -1.01 -1.92 -12.25
N VAL A 54 -0.68 -2.78 -13.21
CA VAL A 54 0.53 -3.61 -13.13
C VAL A 54 1.75 -2.69 -13.00
N GLY A 55 2.63 -3.00 -12.05
CA GLY A 55 3.79 -2.20 -11.70
C GLY A 55 3.59 -1.28 -10.49
N ASP A 56 2.34 -0.96 -10.12
CA ASP A 56 2.05 -0.16 -8.93
C ASP A 56 2.45 -0.89 -7.64
N ILE A 57 2.78 -0.15 -6.60
CA ILE A 57 3.00 -0.71 -5.27
C ILE A 57 1.78 -0.42 -4.41
N ILE A 58 1.22 -1.47 -3.81
CA ILE A 58 0.04 -1.37 -2.95
C ILE A 58 0.36 -1.85 -1.54
N VAL A 59 -0.31 -1.23 -0.57
CA VAL A 59 -0.40 -1.73 0.80
C VAL A 59 -1.72 -2.45 0.96
N TYR A 60 -1.69 -3.67 1.50
CA TYR A 60 -2.89 -4.46 1.74
C TYR A 60 -2.81 -5.19 3.08
N GLN A 61 -3.98 -5.64 3.56
CA GLN A 61 -4.08 -6.38 4.80
C GLN A 61 -3.89 -7.88 4.56
N GLY A 62 -2.82 -8.44 5.13
CA GLY A 62 -2.51 -9.87 5.11
C GLY A 62 -3.20 -10.65 6.23
N CYS A 63 -2.85 -11.93 6.34
CA CYS A 63 -3.22 -12.80 7.47
C CYS A 63 -2.86 -12.15 8.81
N GLY A 64 -3.75 -12.28 9.80
CA GLY A 64 -3.52 -11.74 11.14
C GLY A 64 -3.55 -10.21 11.24
N GLY A 65 -4.02 -9.52 10.19
CA GLY A 65 -4.21 -8.06 10.19
C GLY A 65 -2.95 -7.25 9.94
N LYS A 66 -1.81 -7.90 9.65
CA LYS A 66 -0.56 -7.22 9.32
C LYS A 66 -0.67 -6.53 7.95
N LEU A 67 -0.10 -5.34 7.84
CA LEU A 67 0.02 -4.65 6.56
C LEU A 67 1.22 -5.21 5.80
N ILE A 68 1.02 -5.45 4.50
CA ILE A 68 2.06 -5.89 3.57
C ILE A 68 2.11 -4.89 2.42
N ILE A 69 3.32 -4.51 2.00
CA ILE A 69 3.57 -3.57 0.90
C ILE A 69 4.33 -4.30 -0.21
N HIS A 70 3.70 -4.53 -1.36
CA HIS A 70 4.32 -5.23 -2.49
C HIS A 70 3.84 -4.70 -3.84
N ARG A 71 4.56 -5.05 -4.91
CA ARG A 71 4.26 -4.62 -6.28
C ARG A 71 3.19 -5.51 -6.91
N VAL A 72 2.26 -4.89 -7.64
CA VAL A 72 1.26 -5.56 -8.46
C VAL A 72 1.94 -6.14 -9.71
N TYR A 73 1.92 -7.45 -9.85
CA TYR A 73 2.51 -8.16 -10.98
C TYR A 73 1.46 -8.59 -12.01
N LEU A 74 0.25 -8.92 -11.56
CA LEU A 74 -0.87 -9.30 -12.40
C LEU A 74 -2.17 -8.78 -11.79
N ILE A 75 -3.09 -8.35 -12.65
CA ILE A 75 -4.45 -8.00 -12.27
C ILE A 75 -5.38 -8.99 -12.97
N CYS A 76 -6.31 -9.56 -12.23
CA CYS A 76 -7.38 -10.36 -12.81
C CYS A 76 -8.74 -9.98 -12.21
N ASN A 77 -9.81 -10.36 -12.91
CA ASN A 77 -11.16 -10.26 -12.40
C ASN A 77 -11.64 -11.66 -12.01
N ASN A 78 -11.99 -11.84 -10.74
CA ASN A 78 -12.54 -13.08 -10.21
C ASN A 78 -13.98 -12.82 -9.78
N GLY A 79 -14.95 -13.16 -10.63
CA GLY A 79 -16.38 -13.02 -10.32
C GLY A 79 -16.86 -11.58 -10.09
N GLY A 80 -16.24 -10.60 -10.74
CA GLY A 80 -16.52 -9.17 -10.56
C GLY A 80 -15.56 -8.45 -9.61
N THR A 81 -14.78 -9.19 -8.81
CA THR A 81 -13.79 -8.62 -7.89
C THR A 81 -12.45 -8.45 -8.60
N TYR A 82 -11.85 -7.26 -8.48
CA TYR A 82 -10.46 -7.04 -8.89
C TYR A 82 -9.53 -7.74 -7.90
N CYS A 83 -8.65 -8.59 -8.41
CA CYS A 83 -7.63 -9.30 -7.64
C CYS A 83 -6.24 -8.98 -8.18
N TYR A 84 -5.27 -8.87 -7.27
CA TYR A 84 -3.90 -8.46 -7.57
C TYR A 84 -2.93 -9.56 -7.13
N VAL A 85 -2.22 -10.19 -8.06
CA VAL A 85 -1.04 -10.99 -7.69
C VAL A 85 0.06 -10.02 -7.33
N THR A 86 0.52 -10.10 -6.09
CA THR A 86 1.54 -9.21 -5.54
C THR A 86 2.86 -9.95 -5.32
N TRP A 87 3.96 -9.21 -5.46
CA TRP A 87 5.31 -9.72 -5.26
C TRP A 87 6.21 -8.62 -4.71
N GLY A 88 6.92 -8.89 -3.62
CA GLY A 88 8.01 -8.05 -3.15
C GLY A 88 9.21 -8.09 -4.09
N ASP A 89 9.76 -6.92 -4.43
CA ASP A 89 10.86 -6.75 -5.38
C ASP A 89 12.12 -7.57 -5.03
N ASN A 90 12.31 -7.91 -3.74
CA ASN A 90 13.44 -8.70 -3.23
C ASN A 90 13.07 -10.13 -2.79
N ASN A 91 11.83 -10.57 -3.06
CA ASN A 91 11.39 -11.92 -2.69
C ASN A 91 11.66 -12.90 -3.85
N PRO A 92 11.93 -14.19 -3.56
CA PRO A 92 12.16 -15.20 -4.61
C PRO A 92 10.89 -15.67 -5.32
N ALA A 93 9.70 -15.36 -4.78
CA ALA A 93 8.42 -15.80 -5.31
C ALA A 93 7.29 -14.82 -4.93
N PRO A 94 6.16 -14.85 -5.67
CA PRO A 94 4.95 -14.10 -5.34
C PRO A 94 4.37 -14.43 -3.96
N ASP A 95 3.48 -13.55 -3.49
CA ASP A 95 2.83 -13.72 -2.20
C ASP A 95 1.94 -14.96 -2.14
N THR A 96 2.07 -15.70 -1.04
CA THR A 96 1.40 -16.99 -0.86
C THR A 96 0.02 -16.85 -0.22
N PRO A 97 -0.89 -17.84 -0.37
CA PRO A 97 -2.20 -17.83 0.29
C PRO A 97 -2.13 -17.58 1.80
N ASN A 98 -1.11 -18.14 2.47
CA ASN A 98 -0.89 -18.01 3.91
C ASN A 98 -0.44 -16.60 4.33
N MET A 99 0.07 -15.79 3.41
CA MET A 99 0.43 -14.39 3.68
C MET A 99 -0.77 -13.47 3.48
N ILE A 100 -1.60 -13.73 2.46
CA ILE A 100 -2.66 -12.81 2.03
C ILE A 100 -4.06 -13.17 2.58
N CYS A 101 -4.26 -14.38 3.11
CA CYS A 101 -5.56 -14.90 3.58
C CYS A 101 -6.67 -14.82 2.51
N SER A 102 -6.32 -15.02 1.23
CA SER A 102 -7.21 -14.69 0.13
C SER A 102 -7.91 -15.91 -0.49
N THR A 103 -9.11 -15.67 -0.99
CA THR A 103 -9.90 -16.59 -1.84
C THR A 103 -9.78 -16.25 -3.33
N CYS A 104 -9.19 -15.11 -3.70
CA CYS A 104 -8.94 -14.75 -5.09
C CYS A 104 -7.81 -15.60 -5.68
N LEU A 105 -8.07 -16.16 -6.86
CA LEU A 105 -7.09 -16.85 -7.69
C LEU A 105 -6.99 -16.17 -9.06
N CYS A 106 -5.76 -15.94 -9.53
CA CYS A 106 -5.45 -15.48 -10.87
C CYS A 106 -4.55 -16.51 -11.58
N THR A 107 -4.58 -16.56 -12.92
CA THR A 107 -3.66 -17.42 -13.68
C THR A 107 -2.44 -16.62 -14.13
N LEU A 108 -1.26 -17.02 -13.65
CA LEU A 108 0.04 -16.48 -14.09
C LEU A 108 0.83 -17.63 -14.72
N ASP A 109 1.22 -17.49 -15.99
CA ASP A 109 1.96 -18.50 -16.76
C ASP A 109 1.32 -19.90 -16.74
N GLY A 110 -0.02 -19.95 -16.79
CA GLY A 110 -0.78 -21.21 -16.75
C GLY A 110 -0.92 -21.84 -15.36
N ILE A 111 -0.41 -21.19 -14.31
CA ILE A 111 -0.49 -21.65 -12.91
C ILE A 111 -1.44 -20.75 -12.13
N TYR A 112 -2.28 -21.34 -11.27
CA TYR A 112 -3.10 -20.58 -10.34
C TYR A 112 -2.23 -19.98 -9.23
N GLN A 113 -2.27 -18.65 -9.13
CA GLN A 113 -1.63 -17.86 -8.10
C GLN A 113 -2.66 -17.25 -7.17
N ALA A 114 -2.32 -17.17 -5.89
CA ALA A 114 -3.10 -16.44 -4.92
C ALA A 114 -3.00 -14.93 -5.22
N ALA A 115 -4.11 -14.22 -5.08
CA ALA A 115 -4.17 -12.80 -5.37
C ALA A 115 -4.91 -12.04 -4.28
N VAL A 116 -4.51 -10.81 -4.00
CA VAL A 116 -5.14 -9.93 -3.02
C VAL A 116 -6.44 -9.36 -3.62
N PRO A 117 -7.61 -9.53 -3.01
CA PRO A 117 -8.83 -8.92 -3.50
C PRO A 117 -8.87 -7.43 -3.12
N TYR A 118 -9.53 -6.60 -3.92
CA TYR A 118 -9.55 -5.14 -3.72
C TYR A 118 -10.02 -4.70 -2.33
N GLU A 119 -10.96 -5.41 -1.71
CA GLU A 119 -11.44 -5.10 -0.36
C GLU A 119 -10.35 -5.17 0.73
N LYS A 120 -9.22 -5.82 0.46
CA LYS A 120 -8.07 -5.87 1.38
C LYS A 120 -7.03 -4.78 1.11
N VAL A 121 -7.16 -4.06 0.01
CA VAL A 121 -6.22 -3.01 -0.37
C VAL A 121 -6.47 -1.79 0.52
N VAL A 122 -5.44 -1.40 1.29
CA VAL A 122 -5.44 -0.17 2.07
C VAL A 122 -5.26 1.03 1.13
N GLY A 123 -4.32 0.91 0.18
CA GLY A 123 -4.15 1.89 -0.88
C GLY A 123 -2.90 1.66 -1.72
N LYS A 124 -2.72 2.52 -2.71
CA LYS A 124 -1.57 2.58 -3.62
C LYS A 124 -0.54 3.59 -3.10
N VAL A 125 0.75 3.27 -3.20
CA VAL A 125 1.82 4.21 -2.89
C VAL A 125 1.75 5.38 -3.86
N VAL A 126 1.85 6.61 -3.35
CA VAL A 126 1.77 7.82 -4.16
C VAL A 126 3.04 7.97 -5.00
N GLU A 127 2.87 7.99 -6.31
CA GLU A 127 3.91 8.26 -7.30
C GLU A 127 3.59 9.57 -8.01
N ALA A 128 4.57 10.46 -8.17
CA ALA A 128 4.40 11.71 -8.92
C ALA A 128 5.63 11.97 -9.81
N GLY A 129 5.38 12.16 -11.11
CA GLY A 129 6.44 12.41 -12.09
C GLY A 129 7.40 11.23 -12.30
N GLY A 130 6.96 10.00 -12.04
CA GLY A 130 7.80 8.80 -12.10
C GLY A 130 8.71 8.59 -10.88
N PHE A 131 8.56 9.42 -9.84
CA PHE A 131 9.27 9.28 -8.58
C PHE A 131 8.32 8.86 -7.46
N ILE A 132 8.77 7.89 -6.67
CA ILE A 132 8.11 7.47 -5.44
C ILE A 132 8.58 8.39 -4.32
N TYR A 133 7.65 9.09 -3.69
CA TYR A 133 7.96 9.97 -2.56
C TYR A 133 7.99 9.16 -1.27
N LYS A 134 9.21 8.86 -0.81
CA LYS A 134 9.48 8.27 0.50
C LYS A 134 10.33 9.20 1.35
N VAL A 135 10.17 9.12 2.66
CA VAL A 135 11.03 9.81 3.62
C VAL A 135 11.91 8.77 4.30
N PRO A 136 13.22 8.71 3.97
CA PRO A 136 14.08 7.65 4.47
C PRO A 136 14.21 7.65 5.99
N TYR A 137 14.14 6.48 6.62
CA TYR A 137 14.46 6.22 8.03
C TYR A 137 13.72 7.04 9.12
N ILE A 138 12.80 7.95 8.76
CA ILE A 138 12.03 8.71 9.75
C ILE A 138 11.00 7.84 10.48
N GLY A 139 10.50 6.78 9.84
CA GLY A 139 9.64 5.80 10.49
C GLY A 139 10.32 5.11 11.68
N ALA A 140 11.62 4.80 11.56
CA ALA A 140 12.42 4.25 12.65
C ALA A 140 12.57 5.23 13.82
N LEU A 141 12.79 6.52 13.53
CA LEU A 141 12.84 7.58 14.55
C LEU A 141 11.49 7.77 15.25
N ALA A 142 10.38 7.73 14.51
CA ALA A 142 9.04 7.86 15.07
C ALA A 142 8.61 6.65 15.92
N SER A 143 9.19 5.47 15.67
CA SER A 143 9.01 4.28 16.51
C SER A 143 9.77 4.40 17.84
N LEU A 144 10.98 4.98 17.82
CA LEU A 144 11.80 5.20 19.03
C LEU A 144 11.18 6.21 20.01
N LEU A 145 10.34 7.13 19.52
CA LEU A 145 9.64 8.12 20.36
C LEU A 145 8.30 7.61 20.92
N ARG A 146 7.86 6.42 20.52
CA ARG A 146 6.62 5.77 21.00
C ARG A 146 6.85 4.66 22.03
N SER A 147 8.11 4.38 22.39
CA SER A 147 8.51 3.45 23.45
C SER A 147 8.76 4.14 24.78
#